data_AF-A0A9X3IA08-F1
#
_entry.id   AF-A0A9X3IA08-F1
#
_cell.length_a   1.000
_cell.length_b   1.000
_cell.length_c   1.000
_cell.angle_alpha   90.00
_cell.angle_beta   90.00
_cell.angle_gamma   90.00
#
_symmetry.space_group_name_H-M   'P 1'
#
loop_
_entity.id
_entity.type
_entity.pdbx_description
1 polymer ?
#
loop_
_entity_poly.entity_id
_entity_poly.type
_entity_poly.pdbx_seq_one_letter_code
_entity_poly.pdbx_strand_id
1 'polypeptide(L)'
;MITHHSSFTKNLFFVTLITSIYFVLAFTGILAKLQAITLIGAVAELITIPLIILLVIIFLFSLYQLFTKRNRISGYSIVTLSLSFSIIALMFIIN
;
A
#
# COMPACT_ATOMS: atom_id res chain seq x y z
N MET A 1 2.92 -24.79 15.76
CA MET A 1 2.86 -23.31 15.84
C MET A 1 3.26 -22.70 14.48
N ILE A 2 2.37 -22.72 13.49
CA ILE A 2 2.65 -22.26 12.09
C ILE A 2 1.52 -21.35 11.54
N THR A 3 0.38 -21.25 12.23
CA THR A 3 -0.83 -20.58 11.73
C THR A 3 -0.79 -19.05 11.79
N HIS A 4 -0.07 -18.46 12.75
CA HIS A 4 -0.04 -17.00 12.92
C HIS A 4 0.72 -16.25 11.81
N HIS A 5 1.76 -16.86 11.24
CA HIS A 5 2.58 -16.22 10.20
C HIS A 5 1.80 -16.05 8.89
N SER A 6 1.05 -17.09 8.50
CA SER A 6 0.13 -17.06 7.36
C SER A 6 -0.96 -15.99 7.51
N SER A 7 -1.57 -15.87 8.70
CA SER A 7 -2.62 -14.90 8.96
C SER A 7 -2.12 -13.45 8.85
N PHE A 8 -0.93 -13.16 9.38
CA PHE A 8 -0.35 -11.82 9.31
C PHE A 8 -0.03 -11.38 7.89
N THR A 9 0.61 -12.25 7.08
CA THR A 9 0.90 -11.93 5.68
C THR A 9 -0.37 -11.74 4.85
N LYS A 10 -1.41 -12.56 5.13
CA LYS A 10 -2.72 -12.41 4.49
C LYS A 10 -3.39 -11.08 4.86
N ASN A 11 -3.30 -10.66 6.12
CA ASN A 11 -3.82 -9.36 6.54
C ASN A 11 -3.07 -8.20 5.89
N LEU A 12 -1.73 -8.27 5.84
CA LEU A 12 -0.91 -7.28 5.13
C LEU A 12 -1.30 -7.18 3.66
N PHE A 13 -1.55 -8.30 3.00
CA PHE A 13 -2.05 -8.32 1.62
C PHE A 13 -3.38 -7.56 1.49
N PHE A 14 -4.37 -7.82 2.34
CA PHE A 14 -5.65 -7.13 2.26
C PHE A 14 -5.54 -5.63 2.56
N VAL A 15 -4.75 -5.25 3.56
CA VAL A 15 -4.47 -3.83 3.85
C VAL A 15 -3.86 -3.16 2.62
N THR A 16 -2.86 -3.80 2.01
CA THR A 16 -2.20 -3.29 0.80
C THR A 16 -3.14 -3.20 -0.38
N LEU A 17 -4.05 -4.17 -0.54
CA LEU A 17 -5.04 -4.16 -1.60
C LEU A 17 -5.99 -2.96 -1.46
N ILE A 18 -6.54 -2.75 -0.25
CA ILE A 18 -7.45 -1.65 0.04
C ILE A 18 -6.75 -0.30 -0.13
N THR A 19 -5.54 -0.14 0.41
CA THR A 19 -4.78 1.11 0.24
C THR A 19 -4.39 1.35 -1.21
N SER A 20 -4.06 0.31 -1.98
CA SER A 20 -3.76 0.44 -3.41
C SER A 20 -4.96 0.97 -4.20
N ILE A 21 -6.17 0.47 -3.91
CA ILE A 21 -7.40 0.98 -4.54
C ILE A 21 -7.58 2.46 -4.20
N TYR A 22 -7.41 2.84 -2.93
CA TYR A 22 -7.49 4.24 -2.51
C TYR A 22 -6.49 5.12 -3.29
N PHE A 23 -5.23 4.71 -3.40
CA PHE A 23 -4.20 5.49 -4.11
C PHE A 23 -4.45 5.58 -5.61
N VAL A 24 -4.94 4.52 -6.25
CA VAL A 24 -5.34 4.59 -7.67
C VAL A 24 -6.44 5.64 -7.84
N LEU A 25 -7.47 5.65 -6.99
CA LEU A 25 -8.55 6.63 -7.05
C LEU A 25 -8.06 8.06 -6.76
N ALA A 26 -7.11 8.20 -5.83
CA ALA A 26 -6.50 9.48 -5.49
C ALA A 26 -5.65 10.04 -6.64
N PHE A 27 -4.76 9.24 -7.23
CA PHE A 27 -3.83 9.68 -8.27
C PHE A 27 -4.45 9.80 -9.66
N THR A 28 -5.49 9.02 -9.97
CA THR A 28 -6.21 9.15 -11.26
C THR A 28 -7.10 10.39 -11.35
N GLY A 29 -7.15 11.22 -10.30
CA GLY A 29 -7.92 12.45 -10.28
C GLY A 29 -9.43 12.25 -10.12
N ILE A 30 -9.90 11.00 -9.93
CA ILE A 30 -11.30 10.70 -9.60
C ILE A 30 -11.68 11.41 -8.30
N LEU A 31 -10.77 11.43 -7.32
CA LEU A 31 -10.95 12.17 -6.06
C LEU A 31 -10.65 13.67 -6.17
N ALA A 32 -9.97 14.14 -7.23
CA ALA A 32 -9.60 15.56 -7.38
C ALA A 32 -10.84 16.48 -7.47
N LYS A 33 -11.94 15.99 -8.07
CA LYS A 33 -13.22 16.72 -8.11
C LYS A 33 -13.87 16.88 -6.72
N LEU A 34 -13.66 15.91 -5.82
CA LEU A 34 -14.10 16.02 -4.42
C LEU A 34 -13.15 16.88 -3.60
N GLN A 35 -11.84 16.83 -3.88
CA GLN A 35 -10.80 17.62 -3.19
C GLN A 35 -10.86 19.12 -3.50
N ALA A 36 -11.53 19.52 -4.60
CA ALA A 36 -11.79 20.93 -4.91
C ALA A 36 -12.60 21.66 -3.80
N ILE A 37 -13.31 20.91 -2.97
CA ILE A 37 -13.91 21.43 -1.73
C ILE A 37 -12.81 21.49 -0.67
N THR A 38 -12.39 22.69 -0.28
CA THR A 38 -11.25 22.94 0.63
C THR A 38 -11.23 22.11 1.90
N LEU A 39 -12.39 21.90 2.54
CA LEU A 39 -12.48 21.07 3.76
C LEU A 39 -12.24 19.58 3.46
N ILE A 40 -12.76 19.07 2.34
CA ILE A 40 -12.62 17.65 1.94
C ILE A 40 -11.20 17.39 1.45
N GLY A 41 -10.59 18.34 0.73
CA GLY A 41 -9.19 18.30 0.32
C GLY A 41 -8.25 18.18 1.53
N ALA A 42 -8.40 19.04 2.52
CA ALA A 42 -7.56 19.03 3.73
C ALA A 42 -7.68 17.72 4.54
N VAL A 43 -8.89 17.17 4.67
CA VAL A 43 -9.09 15.87 5.33
C VAL A 43 -8.49 14.74 4.51
N ALA A 44 -8.60 14.79 3.18
CA ALA A 44 -8.00 13.79 2.30
C ALA A 44 -6.47 13.79 2.41
N GLU A 45 -5.82 14.96 2.43
CA GLU A 45 -4.36 15.07 2.60
C GLU A 45 -3.90 14.54 3.96
N LEU A 46 -4.63 14.86 5.04
CA LEU A 46 -4.33 14.39 6.39
C LEU A 46 -4.36 12.86 6.49
N ILE A 47 -5.19 12.19 5.69
CA ILE A 47 -5.28 10.72 5.61
C ILE A 47 -4.23 10.16 4.65
N THR A 48 -4.00 10.83 3.52
CA THR A 48 -3.10 10.37 2.45
C THR A 48 -1.66 10.25 2.94
N ILE A 49 -1.15 11.24 3.66
CA ILE A 49 0.24 11.27 4.11
C ILE A 49 0.59 10.07 5.02
N PRO A 50 -0.16 9.77 6.09
CA PRO A 50 0.05 8.56 6.90
C PRO A 50 -0.06 7.26 6.10
N LEU A 51 -0.98 7.20 5.13
CA LEU A 51 -1.14 6.01 4.28
C LEU A 51 0.08 5.78 3.37
N ILE A 52 0.73 6.85 2.89
CA ILE A 52 1.96 6.74 2.10
C ILE A 52 3.06 6.14 2.98
N ILE A 53 3.23 6.67 4.19
CA ILE A 53 4.23 6.15 5.15
C ILE A 53 3.98 4.67 5.44
N LEU A 54 2.71 4.31 5.70
CA LEU A 54 2.32 2.91 5.93
C LEU A 54 2.66 2.03 4.72
N LEU A 55 2.37 2.48 3.51
CA LEU A 55 2.66 1.74 2.27
C LEU A 55 4.17 1.49 2.10
N VAL A 56 5.01 2.49 2.38
CA VAL A 56 6.47 2.36 2.33
C VAL A 56 6.97 1.35 3.37
N ILE A 57 6.43 1.38 4.59
CA ILE A 57 6.77 0.39 5.63
C ILE A 57 6.40 -1.03 5.18
N ILE A 58 5.20 -1.20 4.61
CA ILE A 58 4.74 -2.50 4.09
C ILE A 58 5.65 -3.00 2.96
N PHE A 59 6.07 -2.11 2.06
CA PHE A 59 7.00 -2.42 0.98
C PHE A 59 8.35 -2.91 1.54
N LEU A 60 8.98 -2.13 2.42
CA LEU A 60 10.26 -2.48 3.04
C LEU A 60 10.17 -3.78 3.84
N PHE A 61 9.08 -3.99 4.55
CA PHE A 61 8.85 -5.22 5.31
C PHE A 61 8.68 -6.44 4.40
N SER A 62 7.95 -6.31 3.30
CA SER A 62 7.79 -7.38 2.30
C SER A 62 9.12 -7.68 1.60
N LEU A 63 9.91 -6.64 1.33
CA LEU A 63 11.25 -6.76 0.74
C LEU A 63 12.20 -7.50 1.69
N TYR A 64 12.20 -7.13 2.98
CA TYR A 64 12.96 -7.83 4.02
C TYR A 64 12.57 -9.30 4.10
N GLN A 65 11.28 -9.63 4.09
CA GLN A 65 10.83 -11.03 4.08
C GLN A 65 11.33 -11.80 2.86
N LEU A 66 11.37 -11.17 1.69
CA LEU A 66 11.88 -11.78 0.46
C LEU A 66 13.37 -12.16 0.60
N PHE A 67 14.20 -11.25 1.11
CA PHE A 67 15.63 -11.47 1.23
C PHE A 67 16.02 -12.38 2.40
N THR A 68 15.37 -12.26 3.55
CA THR A 68 15.72 -13.03 4.76
C THR A 68 15.07 -14.41 4.82
N LYS A 69 13.87 -14.60 4.23
CA LYS A 69 13.10 -15.85 4.34
C LYS A 69 12.92 -16.56 3.00
N ARG A 70 13.97 -16.58 2.16
CA ARG A 70 13.97 -17.07 0.77
C ARG A 70 13.30 -18.45 0.56
N ASN A 71 13.38 -19.37 1.53
CA ASN A 71 12.78 -20.72 1.44
C ASN A 71 11.31 -20.83 1.91
N ARG A 72 10.70 -19.77 2.46
CA ARG A 72 9.31 -19.80 2.98
C ARG A 72 8.51 -18.55 2.59
N ILE A 73 8.77 -18.01 1.40
CA ILE A 73 8.03 -16.85 0.89
C ILE A 73 6.60 -17.28 0.56
N SER A 74 5.64 -16.60 1.19
CA SER A 74 4.22 -16.74 0.87
C SER A 74 3.91 -15.96 -0.41
N GLY A 75 3.06 -16.52 -1.29
CA GLY A 75 2.60 -15.83 -2.51
C GLY A 75 1.96 -14.47 -2.21
N TYR A 76 1.27 -14.34 -1.07
CA TYR A 76 0.73 -13.07 -0.59
C TYR A 76 1.81 -11.99 -0.39
N SER A 77 2.99 -12.34 0.13
CA SER A 77 4.10 -11.39 0.28
C SER A 77 4.61 -10.87 -1.06
N ILE A 78 4.69 -11.73 -2.08
CA ILE A 78 5.13 -11.34 -3.42
C ILE A 78 4.13 -10.36 -4.04
N VAL A 79 2.84 -10.68 -3.99
CA VAL A 79 1.80 -9.78 -4.53
C VAL A 79 1.75 -8.46 -3.76
N THR A 80 1.93 -8.51 -2.44
CA THR A 80 2.01 -7.31 -1.57
C THR A 80 3.18 -6.41 -1.97
N LEU A 81 4.36 -7.00 -2.21
CA LEU A 81 5.54 -6.29 -2.69
C LEU A 81 5.29 -5.64 -4.05
N SER A 82 4.74 -6.38 -5.01
CA SER A 82 4.47 -5.88 -6.36
C SER A 82 3.42 -4.76 -6.38
N LEU A 83 2.34 -4.89 -5.61
CA LEU A 83 1.31 -3.86 -5.47
C LEU A 83 1.88 -2.59 -4.85
N SER A 84 2.55 -2.72 -3.69
CA SER A 84 3.13 -1.56 -3.01
C SER A 84 4.20 -0.86 -3.86
N PHE A 85 5.05 -1.60 -4.57
CA PHE A 85 5.99 -1.03 -5.53
C PHE A 85 5.29 -0.28 -6.67
N SER A 86 4.22 -0.85 -7.24
CA SER A 86 3.48 -0.22 -8.34
C SER A 86 2.85 1.10 -7.93
N ILE A 87 2.27 1.18 -6.73
CA ILE A 87 1.68 2.41 -6.19
C ILE A 87 2.76 3.46 -5.89
N ILE A 88 3.89 3.05 -5.29
CA ILE A 88 5.02 3.96 -5.04
C ILE A 88 5.54 4.52 -6.38
N ALA A 89 5.73 3.66 -7.39
CA ALA A 89 6.15 4.09 -8.72
C ALA A 89 5.15 5.06 -9.36
N LEU A 90 3.84 4.77 -9.27
CA LEU A 90 2.78 5.66 -9.76
C LEU A 90 2.84 7.05 -9.11
N MET A 91 3.15 7.13 -7.82
CA MET A 91 3.27 8.40 -7.09
C MET A 91 4.37 9.31 -7.66
N PHE A 92 5.46 8.75 -8.21
CA PHE A 92 6.55 9.52 -8.83
C PHE A 92 6.37 9.78 -10.33
N ILE A 93 5.45 9.07 -11.00
CA ILE A 93 5.20 9.23 -12.45
C ILE A 93 4.08 10.25 -12.70
N ILE A 94 3.06 10.26 -11.85
CA ILE A 94 1.87 11.11 -12.01
C ILE A 94 2.08 12.51 -11.41
N ASN A 95 2.97 12.65 -10.43
CA ASN A 95 3.25 13.88 -9.68
C ASN A 95 4.62 14.44 -10.07
#